data_AF-A0A0N1CVM6-F1
#
_entry.id   AF-A0A0N1CVM6-F1
#
_cell.length_a   1.000
_cell.length_b   1.000
_cell.length_c   1.000
_cell.angle_alpha   90.00
_cell.angle_beta   90.00
_cell.angle_gamma   90.00
#
_symmetry.space_group_name_H-M   'P 1'
#
loop_
_entity.id
_entity.type
_entity.pdbx_description
1 polymer ?
#
loop_
_entity_poly.entity_id
_entity_poly.type
_entity_poly.pdbx_seq_one_letter_code
_entity_poly.pdbx_strand_id
1 'polypeptide(L)'
;MKFSVRCSTGTASAWMNVAWADGPTTRQVGDITGRFEGRKFNGITDSYDHQGSVLVAGEGEAMPEEVVYGCDGINTARTYSTAGHLEAQRVIETDSSIPHVRVCDEDGNLLRGAGNLIRPGDEVRVAGHGYSDWMDAHQAVHLALYERDLTPTRTK
;
A
#
# COMPACT_ATOMS: atom_id res chain seq x y z
N MET A 1 9.47 7.62 -10.06
CA MET A 1 9.15 7.16 -8.68
C MET A 1 8.97 8.38 -7.80
N LYS A 2 7.84 8.50 -7.10
CA LYS A 2 7.60 9.54 -6.10
C LYS A 2 7.53 8.85 -4.74
N PHE A 3 8.26 9.34 -3.75
CA PHE A 3 8.26 8.83 -2.39
C PHE A 3 8.14 10.01 -1.43
N SER A 4 7.31 9.87 -0.40
CA SER A 4 7.03 10.93 0.57
C SER A 4 6.80 10.33 1.94
N VAL A 5 7.42 10.94 2.94
CA VAL A 5 7.16 10.67 4.36
C VAL A 5 6.81 11.98 5.02
N ARG A 6 5.68 12.02 5.73
CA ARG A 6 5.24 13.21 6.49
C ARG A 6 4.55 12.81 7.77
N CYS A 7 4.74 13.59 8.83
CA CYS A 7 3.85 13.51 9.97
C CYS A 7 2.44 13.99 9.57
N SER A 8 1.44 13.39 10.18
CA SER A 8 0.07 13.90 10.19
C SER A 8 0.01 15.22 10.99
N THR A 9 -1.14 15.88 10.96
CA THR A 9 -1.36 17.18 11.61
C THR A 9 -2.52 17.11 12.62
N GLY A 10 -2.58 18.08 13.54
CA GLY A 10 -3.67 18.16 14.51
C GLY A 10 -3.62 17.04 15.56
N THR A 11 -4.78 16.45 15.86
CA THR A 11 -4.91 15.34 16.84
C THR A 11 -4.19 14.07 16.42
N ALA A 12 -3.85 13.92 15.13
CA ALA A 12 -3.09 12.81 14.61
C ALA A 12 -1.59 13.12 14.44
N SER A 13 -1.05 14.19 15.05
CA SER A 13 0.34 14.63 14.82
C SER A 13 1.42 13.57 15.15
N ALA A 14 1.11 12.61 16.02
CA ALA A 14 1.96 11.48 16.34
C ALA A 14 1.94 10.35 15.29
N TRP A 15 1.14 10.48 14.22
CA TRP A 15 1.07 9.51 13.13
C TRP A 15 1.98 9.92 11.97
N MET A 16 2.51 8.94 11.25
CA MET A 16 3.25 9.16 10.00
C MET A 16 2.45 8.65 8.80
N ASN A 17 2.62 9.33 7.67
CA ASN A 17 2.12 8.89 6.37
C ASN A 17 3.31 8.61 5.45
N VAL A 18 3.40 7.39 4.95
CA VAL A 18 4.38 6.94 3.97
C VAL A 18 3.65 6.69 2.66
N ALA A 19 3.94 7.49 1.65
CA ALA A 19 3.29 7.40 0.36
C ALA A 19 4.32 7.22 -0.77
N TRP A 20 4.01 6.34 -1.71
CA TRP A 20 4.86 6.12 -2.88
C TRP A 20 4.05 5.81 -4.13
N ALA A 21 4.71 5.92 -5.29
CA ALA A 21 4.18 5.52 -6.58
C ALA A 21 4.89 4.27 -7.10
N ASP A 22 4.11 3.29 -7.57
CA ASP A 22 4.55 1.99 -8.08
C ASP A 22 5.43 1.22 -7.07
N GLY A 23 6.55 0.64 -7.52
CA GLY A 23 7.62 0.13 -6.66
C GLY A 23 7.21 -1.04 -5.75
N PRO A 24 7.73 -1.11 -4.51
CA PRO A 24 7.49 -2.24 -3.62
C PRO A 24 6.02 -2.36 -3.20
N THR A 25 5.65 -3.57 -2.79
CA THR A 25 4.34 -3.87 -2.20
C THR A 25 4.16 -3.14 -0.86
N THR A 26 2.91 -2.92 -0.47
CA THR A 26 2.58 -2.35 0.84
C THR A 26 3.16 -3.17 1.99
N ARG A 27 3.20 -4.51 1.84
CA ARG A 27 3.82 -5.40 2.81
C ARG A 27 5.32 -5.16 2.96
N GLN A 28 6.07 -5.11 1.85
CA GLN A 28 7.51 -4.84 1.89
C GLN A 28 7.83 -3.48 2.54
N VAL A 29 7.02 -2.44 2.27
CA VAL A 29 7.18 -1.15 2.94
C VAL A 29 6.85 -1.26 4.42
N GLY A 30 5.74 -1.92 4.77
CA GLY A 30 5.33 -2.16 6.16
C GLY A 30 6.37 -2.91 7.00
N ASP A 31 7.04 -3.91 6.43
CA ASP A 31 8.11 -4.69 7.08
C ASP A 31 9.30 -3.82 7.53
N ILE A 32 9.50 -2.68 6.83
CA ILE A 32 10.53 -1.69 7.15
C ILE A 32 9.94 -0.63 8.07
N THR A 33 8.82 -0.01 7.69
CA THR A 33 8.29 1.16 8.37
C THR A 33 7.69 0.83 9.72
N GLY A 34 7.05 -0.33 9.88
CA GLY A 34 6.39 -0.73 11.13
C GLY A 34 7.33 -0.77 12.34
N ARG A 35 8.64 -0.86 12.13
CA ARG A 35 9.66 -0.80 13.19
C ARG A 35 9.77 0.57 13.86
N PHE A 36 9.26 1.61 13.20
CA PHE A 36 9.25 2.98 13.73
C PHE A 36 7.94 3.30 14.49
N GLU A 37 7.00 2.36 14.59
CA GLU A 37 5.81 2.49 15.44
C GLU A 37 6.20 2.21 16.90
N GLY A 38 6.11 3.22 17.75
CA GLY A 38 6.33 3.03 19.19
C GLY A 38 5.07 2.68 19.96
N ARG A 39 3.90 3.02 19.40
CA ARG A 39 2.60 2.61 19.93
C ARG A 39 1.72 2.15 18.78
N LYS A 40 0.71 1.33 19.10
CA LYS A 40 -0.28 0.85 18.14
C LYS A 40 -1.69 0.95 18.74
N PHE A 41 -2.62 1.52 17.97
CA PHE A 41 -4.01 1.60 18.39
C PHE A 41 -4.63 0.20 18.47
N ASN A 42 -5.28 -0.09 19.59
CA ASN A 42 -6.01 -1.32 19.87
C ASN A 42 -7.51 -1.02 19.91
N GLY A 43 -8.21 -1.39 18.83
CA GLY A 43 -9.64 -1.14 18.68
C GLY A 43 -10.54 -1.94 19.64
N ILE A 44 -10.02 -2.95 20.36
CA ILE A 44 -10.80 -3.70 21.35
C ILE A 44 -10.92 -2.90 22.65
N THR A 45 -9.83 -2.24 23.07
CA THR A 45 -9.76 -1.49 24.34
C THR A 45 -9.87 0.01 24.17
N ASP A 46 -9.98 0.50 22.92
CA ASP A 46 -9.96 1.92 22.56
C ASP A 46 -8.74 2.65 23.18
N SER A 47 -7.58 1.98 23.14
CA SER A 47 -6.33 2.45 23.76
C SER A 47 -5.12 2.23 22.85
N TYR A 48 -3.95 2.68 23.30
CA TYR A 48 -2.68 2.45 22.59
C TYR A 48 -1.80 1.48 23.38
N ASP A 49 -1.34 0.43 22.69
CA ASP A 49 -0.37 -0.53 23.23
C ASP A 49 1.05 -0.10 22.86
N HIS A 50 1.96 -0.12 23.83
CA HIS A 50 3.36 0.24 23.62
C HIS A 50 4.12 -0.91 22.94
N GLN A 51 4.91 -0.60 21.91
CA GLN A 51 5.70 -1.58 21.14
C GLN A 51 7.09 -1.85 21.73
N GLY A 52 7.47 -1.11 22.78
CA GLY A 52 8.75 -1.25 23.47
C GLY A 52 9.82 -0.32 22.91
N SER A 53 11.06 -0.59 23.28
CA SER A 53 12.24 0.08 22.74
C SER A 53 12.94 -0.81 21.71
N VAL A 54 13.74 -0.21 20.84
CA VAL A 54 14.61 -0.91 19.90
C VAL A 54 16.05 -0.49 20.08
N LEU A 55 17.00 -1.38 19.79
CA LEU A 55 18.41 -1.03 19.71
C LEU A 55 18.73 -0.53 18.31
N VAL A 56 19.18 0.73 18.22
CA VAL A 56 19.63 1.35 16.97
C VAL A 56 21.15 1.37 16.99
N ALA A 57 21.77 0.76 15.97
CA ALA A 57 23.22 0.81 15.81
C ALA A 57 23.67 2.26 15.56
N GLY A 58 24.68 2.70 16.32
CA GLY A 58 25.35 3.98 16.07
C GLY A 58 26.33 3.91 14.90
N GLU A 59 26.97 5.03 14.60
CA GLU A 59 28.01 5.09 13.56
C GLU A 59 29.35 4.52 14.05
N GLY A 60 30.04 3.76 13.19
CA GLY A 60 31.38 3.26 13.47
C GLY A 60 31.44 2.27 14.63
N GLU A 61 32.26 2.57 15.64
CA GLU A 61 32.44 1.75 16.84
C GLU A 61 31.49 2.14 18.00
N ALA A 62 30.53 3.03 17.75
CA ALA A 62 29.56 3.42 18.77
C ALA A 62 28.71 2.22 19.21
N MET A 63 28.51 2.10 20.53
CA MET A 63 27.59 1.10 21.09
C MET A 63 26.16 1.40 20.62
N PRO A 64 25.32 0.37 20.40
CA PRO A 64 23.92 0.57 20.06
C PRO A 64 23.17 1.37 21.14
N GLU A 65 22.29 2.26 20.71
CA GLU A 65 21.44 3.06 21.59
C GLU A 65 20.03 2.47 21.68
N GLU A 66 19.46 2.51 22.88
CA GLU A 66 18.06 2.15 23.10
C GLU A 66 17.15 3.34 22.74
N VAL A 67 16.24 3.13 21.79
CA VAL A 67 15.33 4.16 21.26
C VAL A 67 13.89 3.73 21.47
N VAL A 68 13.08 4.65 22.02
CA VAL A 68 11.62 4.54 22.05
C VAL A 68 11.06 5.52 21.02
N TYR A 69 10.37 5.00 20.01
CA TYR A 69 9.74 5.86 19.01
C TYR A 69 8.46 6.49 19.55
N GLY A 70 8.22 7.76 19.22
CA GLY A 70 7.00 8.48 19.60
C GLY A 70 5.84 8.33 18.62
N CYS A 71 6.00 7.51 17.57
CA CYS A 71 4.98 7.37 16.53
C CYS A 71 3.88 6.39 16.95
N ASP A 72 2.64 6.84 16.82
CA ASP A 72 1.43 6.11 17.24
C ASP A 72 0.85 5.19 16.16
N GLY A 73 1.33 5.32 14.94
CA GLY A 73 0.91 4.53 13.80
C GLY A 73 1.42 5.09 12.48
N ILE A 74 1.60 4.20 11.51
CA ILE A 74 2.08 4.54 10.18
C ILE A 74 1.04 4.14 9.14
N ASN A 75 0.46 5.14 8.49
CA ASN A 75 -0.39 4.93 7.34
C ASN A 75 0.47 4.81 6.08
N THR A 76 0.23 3.77 5.30
CA THR A 76 0.88 3.56 4.01
C THR A 76 -0.10 3.81 2.87
N ALA A 77 0.36 4.46 1.81
CA ALA A 77 -0.44 4.72 0.62
C ALA A 77 0.39 4.47 -0.64
N ARG A 78 0.02 3.42 -1.38
CA ARG A 78 0.61 3.11 -2.68
C ARG A 78 -0.29 3.63 -3.79
N THR A 79 0.26 4.49 -4.64
CA THR A 79 -0.38 5.01 -5.86
C THR A 79 0.26 4.37 -7.08
N TYR A 80 -0.42 4.39 -8.22
CA TYR A 80 0.06 3.74 -9.45
C TYR A 80 0.19 4.77 -10.57
N SER A 81 1.27 4.64 -11.35
CA SER A 81 1.46 5.42 -12.58
C SER A 81 0.67 4.82 -13.74
N THR A 82 0.69 5.48 -14.90
CA THR A 82 0.10 4.94 -16.14
C THR A 82 0.68 3.57 -16.50
N ALA A 83 1.98 3.36 -16.31
CA ALA A 83 2.61 2.05 -16.49
C ALA A 83 2.08 1.00 -15.49
N GLY A 84 1.85 1.41 -14.24
CA GLY A 84 1.19 0.57 -13.24
C GLY A 84 -0.24 0.20 -13.65
N HIS A 85 -1.02 1.14 -14.18
CA HIS A 85 -2.37 0.86 -14.67
C HIS A 85 -2.40 -0.12 -15.84
N LEU A 86 -1.47 0.01 -16.80
CA LEU A 86 -1.34 -0.93 -17.91
C LEU A 86 -0.97 -2.34 -17.42
N GLU A 87 -0.08 -2.46 -16.44
CA GLU A 87 0.23 -3.75 -15.84
C GLU A 87 -0.96 -4.33 -15.07
N ALA A 88 -1.73 -3.52 -14.36
CA ALA A 88 -2.97 -3.96 -13.71
C ALA A 88 -3.99 -4.46 -14.73
N GLN A 89 -4.17 -3.74 -15.85
CA GLN A 89 -5.02 -4.17 -16.96
C GLN A 89 -4.57 -5.54 -17.51
N ARG A 90 -3.27 -5.74 -17.71
CA ARG A 90 -2.70 -7.03 -18.12
C ARG A 90 -2.99 -8.14 -17.11
N VAL A 91 -2.87 -7.86 -15.81
CA VAL A 91 -3.19 -8.84 -14.75
C VAL A 91 -4.68 -9.19 -14.77
N ILE A 92 -5.57 -8.21 -14.90
CA ILE A 92 -7.01 -8.48 -15.00
C ILE A 92 -7.33 -9.36 -16.21
N GLU A 93 -6.72 -9.10 -17.36
CA GLU A 93 -6.91 -9.92 -18.57
C GLU A 93 -6.39 -11.36 -18.44
N THR A 94 -5.30 -11.56 -17.70
CA THR A 94 -4.57 -12.83 -17.69
C THR A 94 -4.80 -13.67 -16.43
N ASP A 95 -5.18 -13.04 -15.32
CA ASP A 95 -5.36 -13.66 -14.00
C ASP A 95 -6.52 -13.02 -13.24
N SER A 96 -7.71 -13.09 -13.82
CA SER A 96 -8.96 -12.77 -13.11
C SER A 96 -10.15 -13.57 -13.63
N SER A 97 -11.25 -13.57 -12.87
CA SER A 97 -12.55 -14.06 -13.32
C SER A 97 -13.31 -13.05 -14.20
N ILE A 98 -12.75 -11.85 -14.42
CA ILE A 98 -13.35 -10.74 -15.17
C ILE A 98 -12.40 -10.21 -16.28
N PRO A 99 -11.86 -11.06 -17.15
CA PRO A 99 -10.83 -10.66 -18.13
C PRO A 99 -11.31 -9.66 -19.19
N HIS A 100 -12.63 -9.48 -19.30
CA HIS A 100 -13.27 -8.54 -20.21
C HIS A 100 -13.37 -7.12 -19.63
N VAL A 101 -13.09 -6.93 -18.34
CA VAL A 101 -13.16 -5.63 -17.68
C VAL A 101 -11.96 -4.77 -18.08
N ARG A 102 -12.25 -3.51 -18.42
CA ARG A 102 -11.25 -2.48 -18.73
C ARG A 102 -11.16 -1.48 -17.58
N VAL A 103 -9.95 -1.22 -17.10
CA VAL A 103 -9.67 -0.25 -16.02
C VAL A 103 -8.96 1.00 -16.51
N CYS A 104 -8.23 0.92 -17.62
CA CYS A 104 -7.55 2.05 -18.25
C CYS A 104 -7.71 2.05 -19.77
N ASP A 105 -7.42 3.20 -20.40
CA ASP A 105 -7.26 3.31 -21.84
C ASP A 105 -5.88 2.80 -22.31
N GLU A 106 -5.60 2.89 -23.62
CA GLU A 106 -4.33 2.47 -24.24
C GLU A 106 -3.13 3.28 -23.74
N ASP A 107 -3.35 4.51 -23.27
CA ASP A 107 -2.32 5.39 -22.71
C ASP A 107 -2.09 5.16 -21.21
N GLY A 108 -2.87 4.27 -20.58
CA GLY A 108 -2.82 3.96 -19.15
C GLY A 108 -3.53 4.98 -18.25
N ASN A 109 -4.39 5.85 -18.81
CA ASN A 109 -5.27 6.69 -18.01
C ASN A 109 -6.44 5.86 -17.50
N LEU A 110 -6.74 5.98 -16.19
CA LEU A 110 -7.89 5.29 -15.62
C LEU A 110 -9.19 5.79 -16.24
N LEU A 111 -10.07 4.84 -16.57
CA LEU A 111 -11.39 5.15 -17.09
C LEU A 111 -12.22 5.82 -15.99
N ARG A 112 -12.35 7.16 -16.08
CA ARG A 112 -13.13 7.96 -15.13
C ARG A 112 -14.61 7.61 -15.23
N GLY A 113 -15.28 7.47 -14.08
CA GLY A 113 -16.72 7.24 -14.04
C GLY A 113 -17.14 5.86 -14.57
N ALA A 114 -16.20 4.92 -14.73
CA ALA A 114 -16.52 3.50 -14.82
C ALA A 114 -17.10 3.08 -13.48
N GLY A 115 -18.40 3.34 -13.30
CA GLY A 115 -19.15 2.89 -12.15
C GLY A 115 -18.95 1.40 -11.99
N ASN A 116 -18.84 0.94 -10.75
CA ASN A 116 -19.13 -0.41 -10.31
C ASN A 116 -18.92 -1.49 -11.39
N LEU A 117 -17.64 -1.79 -11.63
CA LEU A 117 -17.17 -2.78 -12.61
C LEU A 117 -17.76 -4.18 -12.35
N ILE A 118 -18.19 -4.41 -11.12
CA ILE A 118 -18.91 -5.60 -10.67
C ILE A 118 -20.09 -5.16 -9.79
N ARG A 119 -21.13 -6.00 -9.69
CA ARG A 119 -22.27 -5.74 -8.80
C ARG A 119 -21.99 -6.31 -7.41
N PRO A 120 -22.59 -5.78 -6.34
CA PRO A 120 -22.46 -6.37 -5.00
C PRO A 120 -23.05 -7.77 -5.02
N GLY A 121 -22.33 -8.72 -4.43
CA GLY A 121 -22.71 -10.13 -4.43
C GLY A 121 -22.18 -10.93 -5.62
N ASP A 122 -21.63 -10.28 -6.65
CA ASP A 122 -20.81 -10.99 -7.64
C ASP A 122 -19.45 -11.30 -6.99
N GLU A 123 -19.12 -12.58 -6.84
CA GLU A 123 -17.81 -12.99 -6.34
C GLU A 123 -16.81 -12.98 -7.50
N VAL A 124 -15.85 -12.06 -7.46
CA VAL A 124 -14.79 -11.97 -8.46
C VAL A 124 -13.45 -12.28 -7.83
N ARG A 125 -12.55 -12.82 -8.64
CA ARG A 125 -11.17 -13.08 -8.25
C ARG A 125 -10.23 -12.33 -9.16
N VAL A 126 -9.30 -11.58 -8.60
CA VAL A 126 -8.24 -10.86 -9.34
C VAL A 126 -6.91 -11.15 -8.66
N ALA A 127 -5.92 -11.64 -9.41
CA ALA A 127 -4.60 -11.99 -8.87
C ALA A 127 -4.66 -12.91 -7.64
N GLY A 128 -5.61 -13.85 -7.62
CA GLY A 128 -5.84 -14.75 -6.49
C GLY A 128 -6.65 -14.17 -5.32
N HIS A 129 -6.94 -12.86 -5.30
CA HIS A 129 -7.74 -12.23 -4.25
C HIS A 129 -9.23 -12.20 -4.61
N GLY A 130 -10.08 -12.65 -3.67
CA GLY A 130 -11.53 -12.57 -3.78
C GLY A 130 -12.06 -11.19 -3.41
N TYR A 131 -13.07 -10.73 -4.13
CA TYR A 131 -13.76 -9.47 -3.89
C TYR A 131 -15.24 -9.61 -4.23
N SER A 132 -16.13 -9.01 -3.43
CA SER A 132 -17.58 -9.24 -3.53
C SER A 132 -18.45 -7.98 -3.34
N ASP A 133 -17.82 -6.81 -3.26
CA ASP A 133 -18.51 -5.52 -3.08
C ASP A 133 -18.35 -4.66 -4.35
N TRP A 134 -18.88 -3.44 -4.34
CA TRP A 134 -18.66 -2.46 -5.39
C TRP A 134 -17.17 -2.24 -5.65
N MET A 135 -16.75 -2.48 -6.90
CA MET A 135 -15.37 -2.27 -7.35
C MET A 135 -15.32 -1.22 -8.45
N ASP A 136 -14.59 -0.13 -8.21
CA ASP A 136 -14.20 0.83 -9.24
C ASP A 136 -12.85 0.48 -9.88
N ALA A 137 -12.44 1.25 -10.89
CA ALA A 137 -11.17 1.04 -11.58
C ALA A 137 -9.95 1.18 -10.64
N HIS A 138 -10.01 2.06 -9.64
CA HIS A 138 -8.90 2.25 -8.70
C HIS A 138 -8.77 1.06 -7.75
N GLN A 139 -9.89 0.53 -7.25
CA GLN A 139 -9.94 -0.67 -6.43
C GLN A 139 -9.47 -1.90 -7.23
N ALA A 140 -9.92 -2.05 -8.48
CA ALA A 140 -9.49 -3.14 -9.35
C ALA A 140 -7.97 -3.12 -9.60
N VAL A 141 -7.40 -1.94 -9.85
CA VAL A 141 -5.94 -1.77 -9.97
C VAL A 141 -5.23 -2.12 -8.67
N HIS A 142 -5.74 -1.63 -7.54
CA HIS A 142 -5.15 -1.92 -6.24
C HIS A 142 -5.15 -3.42 -5.95
N LEU A 143 -6.25 -4.11 -6.22
CA LEU A 143 -6.41 -5.54 -6.01
C LEU A 143 -5.47 -6.35 -6.93
N ALA A 144 -5.42 -6.01 -8.22
CA ALA A 144 -4.56 -6.66 -9.21
C ALA A 144 -3.07 -6.55 -8.88
N LEU A 145 -2.65 -5.47 -8.21
CA LEU A 145 -1.26 -5.18 -7.91
C LEU A 145 -0.90 -5.33 -6.43
N TYR A 146 -1.83 -5.82 -5.60
CA TYR A 146 -1.69 -5.83 -4.14
C TYR A 146 -0.40 -6.51 -3.67
N GLU A 147 -0.13 -7.72 -4.19
CA GLU A 147 1.09 -8.49 -3.88
C GLU A 147 2.19 -8.35 -4.95
N ARG A 148 2.00 -7.47 -5.93
CA ARG A 148 2.92 -7.35 -7.07
C ARG A 148 3.93 -6.24 -6.85
N ASP A 149 5.21 -6.60 -6.85
CA ASP A 149 6.33 -5.66 -6.81
C ASP A 149 6.58 -5.09 -8.22
N LEU A 150 6.50 -3.76 -8.34
CA LEU A 150 6.72 -3.01 -9.56
C LEU A 150 8.05 -2.26 -9.55
N THR A 151 8.97 -2.64 -8.65
CA THR A 151 10.31 -2.05 -8.60
C THR A 151 11.05 -2.34 -9.90
N PRO A 152 11.50 -1.32 -10.65
CA PRO A 152 12.22 -1.53 -11.91
C PRO A 152 13.43 -2.44 -11.68
N THR A 153 13.55 -3.50 -12.47
CA THR A 153 14.74 -4.35 -12.41
C THR A 153 15.93 -3.51 -12.84
N ARG A 154 16.92 -3.37 -11.95
CA ARG A 154 18.12 -2.60 -12.24
C ARG A 154 18.93 -3.35 -13.29
N THR A 155 18.83 -2.96 -14.56
CA THR A 155 19.71 -3.47 -15.62
C THR A 155 21.13 -3.05 -15.26
N LYS A 156 22.00 -4.03 -15.04
CA LYS A 156 23.44 -3.82 -14.85
C LYS A 156 24.11 -3.56 -16.19
#